data_AF-A0A938I9V4-F1
#
_entry.id   AF-A0A938I9V4-F1
#
_cell.length_a   1.000
_cell.length_b   1.000
_cell.length_c   1.000
_cell.angle_alpha   90.00
_cell.angle_beta   90.00
_cell.angle_gamma   90.00
#
_symmetry.space_group_name_H-M   'P 1'
#
loop_
_entity.id
_entity.type
_entity.pdbx_description
1 polymer ?
#
loop_
_entity_poly.entity_id
_entity_poly.type
_entity_poly.pdbx_seq_one_letter_code
_entity_poly.pdbx_strand_id
1 'polypeptide(L)'
;MTSTASVPTLARSLLCMLRDLDLRSGRVAVTRGRTVRIDGCLSLGWPSLSPLCYRLRLADGAERVLRIELLEDALRLCVSDRAGKEQGEPVTVKLELSDDSEGWLTARGIGARIAANGAGVRDAEHFLRRVVRGAWRSVAA
;
A
#
# COMPACT_ATOMS: atom_id res chain seq x y z
N MET A 1 15.53 21.16 -18.95
CA MET A 1 15.42 19.72 -19.25
C MET A 1 14.83 19.05 -18.02
N THR A 2 13.51 18.88 -17.97
CA THR A 2 12.83 18.18 -16.86
C THR A 2 13.13 16.68 -17.02
N SER A 3 13.98 16.16 -16.14
CA SER A 3 14.19 14.71 -16.04
C SER A 3 12.87 14.08 -15.62
N THR A 4 12.23 13.31 -16.50
CA THR A 4 11.04 12.54 -16.17
C THR A 4 11.42 11.58 -15.05
N ALA A 5 10.79 11.74 -13.88
CA ALA A 5 11.09 10.91 -12.72
C ALA A 5 10.78 9.44 -13.04
N SER A 6 11.72 8.54 -12.71
CA SER A 6 11.57 7.11 -12.92
C SER A 6 10.51 6.51 -11.99
N VAL A 7 9.96 5.34 -12.35
CA VAL A 7 8.99 4.61 -11.51
C VAL A 7 9.51 4.42 -10.08
N PRO A 8 10.76 3.96 -9.82
CA PRO A 8 11.25 3.82 -8.45
C PRO A 8 11.23 5.13 -7.66
N THR A 9 11.61 6.25 -8.28
CA THR A 9 11.62 7.57 -7.61
C THR A 9 10.21 8.03 -7.25
N LEU A 10 9.27 7.87 -8.17
CA LEU A 10 7.86 8.21 -7.92
C LEU A 10 7.24 7.25 -6.89
N ALA A 11 7.55 5.97 -6.96
CA ALA A 11 7.07 4.97 -6.01
C ALA A 11 7.55 5.29 -4.59
N ARG A 12 8.80 5.75 -4.44
CA ARG A 12 9.29 6.22 -3.13
C ARG A 12 8.57 7.47 -2.64
N SER A 13 8.31 8.42 -3.53
CA SER A 13 7.56 9.63 -3.20
C SER A 13 6.15 9.28 -2.72
N LEU A 14 5.50 8.33 -3.40
CA LEU A 14 4.23 7.74 -2.99
C LEU A 14 4.31 7.09 -1.61
N LEU A 15 5.32 6.24 -1.32
CA LEU A 15 5.44 5.60 0.00
C LEU A 15 5.69 6.62 1.12
N CYS A 16 6.48 7.67 0.86
CA CYS A 16 6.68 8.76 1.83
C CYS A 16 5.37 9.51 2.08
N MET A 17 4.65 9.88 1.02
CA MET A 17 3.34 10.51 1.15
C MET A 17 2.35 9.64 1.95
N LEU A 18 2.25 8.34 1.62
CA LEU A 18 1.38 7.42 2.36
C LEU A 18 1.79 7.31 3.83
N ARG A 19 3.08 7.31 4.15
CA ARG A 19 3.57 7.30 5.53
C ARG A 19 3.16 8.57 6.27
N ASP A 20 3.42 9.73 5.67
CA ASP A 20 3.27 11.03 6.32
C ASP A 20 1.79 11.41 6.52
N LEU A 21 0.89 10.87 5.69
CA LEU A 21 -0.56 11.03 5.84
C LEU A 21 -1.17 10.24 7.01
N ASP A 22 -0.45 9.28 7.63
CA ASP A 22 -0.95 8.39 8.71
C ASP A 22 -2.40 7.90 8.44
N LEU A 23 -2.64 7.34 7.25
CA LEU A 23 -4.00 7.13 6.79
C LEU A 23 -4.77 6.17 7.70
N ARG A 24 -5.98 6.58 8.06
CA ARG A 24 -6.94 5.73 8.76
C ARG A 24 -8.15 5.61 7.86
N SER A 25 -8.57 4.37 7.63
CA SER A 25 -9.72 4.06 6.80
C SER A 25 -10.66 3.18 7.59
N GLY A 26 -11.97 3.40 7.39
CA GLY A 26 -13.02 2.50 7.85
C GLY A 26 -12.92 1.12 7.22
N ARG A 27 -14.02 0.36 7.24
CA ARG A 27 -14.03 -1.04 6.79
C ARG A 27 -13.63 -1.17 5.31
N VAL A 28 -12.68 -2.07 5.07
CA VAL A 28 -12.22 -2.54 3.76
C VAL A 28 -12.64 -4.00 3.64
N ALA A 29 -13.59 -4.29 2.76
CA ALA A 29 -13.89 -5.67 2.39
C ALA A 29 -12.70 -6.25 1.61
N VAL A 30 -12.16 -7.38 2.07
CA VAL A 30 -10.97 -8.05 1.50
C VAL A 30 -11.30 -9.40 0.89
N THR A 31 -12.28 -10.12 1.44
CA THR A 31 -12.91 -11.30 0.82
C THR A 31 -14.36 -11.42 1.29
N ARG A 32 -15.11 -12.40 0.80
CA ARG A 32 -16.50 -12.64 1.19
C ARG A 32 -16.58 -12.86 2.70
N GLY A 33 -17.34 -12.00 3.39
CA GLY A 33 -17.54 -12.09 4.84
C GLY A 33 -16.36 -11.59 5.70
N ARG A 34 -15.27 -11.09 5.10
CA ARG A 34 -14.11 -10.59 5.86
C ARG A 34 -13.83 -9.12 5.54
N THR A 35 -13.77 -8.32 6.61
CA THR A 35 -13.41 -6.91 6.55
C THR A 35 -12.26 -6.59 7.47
N VAL A 36 -11.41 -5.67 7.06
CA VAL A 36 -10.33 -5.11 7.88
C VAL A 36 -10.47 -3.60 7.97
N ARG A 37 -10.01 -3.01 9.07
CA ARG A 37 -9.88 -1.56 9.26
C ARG A 37 -8.40 -1.18 9.20
N ILE A 38 -8.11 0.01 8.70
CA ILE A 38 -6.75 0.57 8.69
C ILE A 38 -6.60 1.50 9.90
N ASP A 39 -5.74 1.11 10.84
CA ASP A 39 -5.61 1.73 12.17
C ASP A 39 -4.39 2.66 12.29
N GLY A 40 -3.82 3.06 11.15
CA GLY A 40 -2.69 3.98 11.05
C GLY A 40 -1.37 3.33 10.65
N CYS A 41 -0.40 4.19 10.39
CA CYS A 41 0.96 3.88 9.97
C CYS A 41 1.83 3.56 11.20
N LEU A 42 2.58 2.47 11.13
CA LEU A 42 3.57 2.07 12.13
C LEU A 42 4.98 2.58 11.82
N SER A 43 5.19 3.08 10.60
CA SER A 43 6.49 3.54 10.11
C SER A 43 6.70 5.05 10.25
N LEU A 44 5.92 5.72 11.09
CA LEU A 44 6.08 7.16 11.34
C LEU A 44 7.49 7.45 11.88
N GLY A 45 8.19 8.39 11.26
CA GLY A 45 9.57 8.74 11.62
C GLY A 45 10.65 7.75 11.16
N TRP A 46 10.30 6.66 10.47
CA TRP A 46 11.29 5.75 9.88
C TRP A 46 11.95 6.38 8.64
N PRO A 47 13.18 5.99 8.29
CA PRO A 47 13.84 6.45 7.06
C PRO A 47 12.97 6.24 5.80
N SER A 48 13.09 7.13 4.80
CA SER A 48 12.33 7.04 3.53
C SER A 48 12.61 5.78 2.72
N LEU A 49 13.72 5.11 3.00
CA LEU A 49 14.16 3.85 2.43
C LEU A 49 13.52 2.63 3.07
N SER A 50 12.89 2.78 4.23
CA SER A 50 12.32 1.67 4.99
C SER A 50 11.00 1.18 4.38
N PRO A 51 10.67 -0.10 4.55
CA PRO A 51 9.33 -0.61 4.28
C PRO A 51 8.27 0.22 5.00
N LEU A 52 7.13 0.38 4.35
CA LEU A 52 5.95 1.04 4.92
C LEU A 52 5.06 -0.01 5.60
N CYS A 53 4.85 0.16 6.90
CA CYS A 53 4.05 -0.75 7.71
C CYS A 53 2.76 -0.06 8.18
N TYR A 54 1.63 -0.72 7.97
CA TYR A 54 0.31 -0.29 8.41
C TYR A 54 -0.30 -1.30 9.36
N ARG A 55 -0.88 -0.81 10.46
CA ARG A 55 -1.64 -1.63 11.39
C ARG A 55 -3.05 -1.85 10.83
N LEU A 56 -3.47 -3.10 10.82
CA LEU A 56 -4.77 -3.53 10.32
C LEU A 56 -5.52 -4.29 11.43
N ARG A 57 -6.83 -4.08 11.51
CA ARG A 57 -7.68 -4.71 12.51
C ARG A 57 -8.84 -5.47 11.87
N LEU A 58 -8.94 -6.75 12.17
CA LEU A 58 -10.07 -7.59 11.76
C LEU A 58 -11.32 -7.30 12.62
N ALA A 59 -12.47 -7.77 12.14
CA ALA A 59 -13.75 -7.61 12.83
C ALA A 59 -13.81 -8.34 14.18
N ASP A 60 -13.05 -9.42 14.35
CA ASP A 60 -12.87 -10.17 15.60
C ASP A 60 -11.90 -9.49 16.58
N GLY A 61 -11.34 -8.34 16.22
CA GLY A 61 -10.36 -7.60 17.00
C GLY A 61 -8.90 -8.04 16.78
N ALA A 62 -8.66 -9.10 16.01
CA ALA A 62 -7.30 -9.55 15.72
C ALA A 62 -6.52 -8.48 14.95
N GLU A 63 -5.26 -8.31 15.33
CA GLU A 63 -4.35 -7.36 14.68
C GLU A 63 -3.50 -8.05 13.62
N ARG A 64 -3.27 -7.34 12.51
CA ARG A 64 -2.36 -7.70 11.44
C ARG A 64 -1.50 -6.49 11.06
N VAL A 65 -0.38 -6.75 10.44
CA VAL A 65 0.48 -5.72 9.87
C VAL A 65 0.55 -5.93 8.36
N LEU A 66 0.21 -4.90 7.59
CA LEU A 66 0.53 -4.83 6.17
C LEU A 66 1.90 -4.19 6.03
N ARG A 67 2.84 -4.91 5.41
CA ARG A 67 4.15 -4.39 5.00
C ARG A 67 4.14 -4.17 3.48
N ILE A 68 4.56 -2.98 3.07
CA ILE A 68 4.70 -2.58 1.67
C ILE A 68 6.17 -2.28 1.42
N GLU A 69 6.81 -3.07 0.57
CA GLU A 69 8.21 -2.90 0.17
C GLU A 69 8.29 -2.48 -1.29
N LEU A 70 9.20 -1.55 -1.61
CA LEU A 70 9.52 -1.24 -2.99
C LEU A 70 10.64 -2.17 -3.47
N LEU A 71 10.37 -2.92 -4.55
CA LEU A 71 11.33 -3.74 -5.28
C LEU A 71 11.45 -3.18 -6.69
N GLU A 72 12.50 -2.42 -6.98
CA GLU A 72 12.68 -1.74 -8.27
C GLU A 72 11.43 -0.97 -8.72
N ASP A 73 10.65 -1.53 -9.65
CA ASP A 73 9.41 -0.98 -10.22
C ASP A 73 8.13 -1.65 -9.67
N ALA A 74 8.19 -2.40 -8.57
CA ALA A 74 7.07 -3.14 -8.01
C ALA A 74 6.90 -2.93 -6.50
N LEU A 75 5.67 -3.07 -6.03
CA LEU A 75 5.35 -3.15 -4.61
C LEU A 75 5.22 -4.62 -4.20
N ARG A 76 5.98 -5.04 -3.20
CA ARG A 76 5.77 -6.32 -2.52
C ARG A 76 4.92 -6.10 -1.28
N LEU A 77 3.81 -6.81 -1.22
CA LEU A 77 2.79 -6.69 -0.18
C LEU A 77 2.80 -7.95 0.68
N CYS A 78 2.99 -7.80 1.99
CA CYS A 78 2.96 -8.90 2.94
C CYS A 78 2.02 -8.59 4.10
N VAL A 79 1.24 -9.59 4.53
CA VAL A 79 0.39 -9.51 5.73
C VAL A 79 0.96 -10.45 6.77
N SER A 80 1.31 -9.92 7.94
CA SER A 80 1.76 -10.70 9.08
C SER A 80 0.86 -10.49 10.29
N ASP A 81 0.91 -11.42 11.24
CA ASP A 81 0.36 -11.22 12.57
C ASP A 81 1.28 -10.39 13.46
N ARG A 82 0.84 -10.15 14.71
CA ARG A 82 1.60 -9.37 15.70
C ARG A 82 2.94 -10.00 16.07
N ALA A 83 3.10 -11.32 15.91
CA ALA A 83 4.36 -12.02 16.12
C ALA A 83 5.30 -11.95 14.91
N GLY A 84 4.85 -11.32 13.82
CA GLY A 84 5.61 -11.22 12.57
C GLY A 84 5.48 -12.43 11.66
N LYS A 85 4.60 -13.40 11.98
CA LYS A 85 4.38 -14.57 11.13
C LYS A 85 3.50 -14.20 9.93
N GLU A 86 4.01 -14.43 8.73
CA GLU A 86 3.27 -14.21 7.48
C GLU A 86 1.99 -15.06 7.43
N GLN A 87 0.90 -14.47 6.95
CA GLN A 87 -0.45 -15.07 6.93
C GLN A 87 -0.87 -15.53 5.52
N GLY A 88 0.08 -15.55 4.58
CA GLY A 88 -0.10 -15.87 3.16
C GLY A 88 1.17 -15.55 2.39
N GLU A 89 1.22 -15.90 1.11
CA GLU A 89 2.36 -15.57 0.26
C GLU A 89 2.43 -14.08 -0.04
N PRO A 90 3.63 -13.45 -0.07
CA PRO A 90 3.78 -12.08 -0.50
C PRO A 90 3.26 -11.84 -1.92
N VAL A 91 2.48 -10.78 -2.11
CA VAL A 91 1.94 -10.40 -3.43
C VAL A 91 2.77 -9.29 -4.02
N THR A 92 3.36 -9.52 -5.19
CA THR A 92 4.11 -8.50 -5.94
C THR A 92 3.20 -7.82 -6.98
N VAL A 93 3.20 -6.49 -6.98
CA VAL A 93 2.36 -5.66 -7.85
C VAL A 93 3.25 -4.69 -8.61
N LYS A 94 3.37 -4.88 -9.92
CA LYS A 94 4.14 -3.97 -10.79
C LYS A 94 3.50 -2.58 -10.84
N LEU A 95 4.35 -1.55 -10.82
CA LEU A 95 4.00 -0.16 -11.03
C LEU A 95 4.46 0.27 -12.43
N GLU A 96 3.59 0.97 -13.13
CA GLU A 96 3.86 1.48 -14.47
C GLU A 96 3.55 2.97 -14.51
N LEU A 97 4.30 3.73 -15.31
CA LEU A 97 3.90 5.10 -15.65
C LEU A 97 2.65 5.04 -16.52
N SER A 98 1.75 5.99 -16.31
CA SER A 98 0.59 6.15 -17.18
C SER A 98 0.99 6.99 -18.39
N ASP A 99 0.58 6.58 -19.60
CA ASP A 99 0.96 7.21 -20.87
C ASP A 99 0.47 8.67 -21.02
N ASP A 100 -0.49 9.07 -20.18
CA ASP A 100 -1.32 10.27 -20.34
C ASP A 100 -0.96 11.42 -19.38
N SER A 101 -0.04 11.24 -18.42
CA SER A 101 0.30 12.31 -17.46
C SER A 101 1.57 12.05 -16.64
N GLU A 102 2.42 13.08 -16.53
CA GLU A 102 3.63 13.05 -15.72
C GLU A 102 3.30 12.75 -14.24
N GLY A 103 3.94 11.73 -13.66
CA GLY A 103 3.88 11.43 -12.23
C GLY A 103 2.74 10.51 -11.77
N TRP A 104 1.92 9.97 -12.68
CA TRP A 104 0.90 8.97 -12.33
C TRP A 104 1.44 7.55 -12.38
N LEU A 105 1.28 6.84 -11.26
CA LEU A 105 1.60 5.43 -11.14
C LEU A 105 0.33 4.59 -11.25
N THR A 106 0.38 3.58 -12.11
CA THR A 106 -0.68 2.58 -12.26
C THR A 106 -0.20 1.23 -11.73
N ALA A 107 -1.01 0.62 -10.86
CA ALA A 107 -0.81 -0.69 -10.26
C ALA A 107 -1.93 -1.63 -10.75
N ARG A 108 -1.82 -2.11 -12.00
CA ARG A 108 -2.88 -2.90 -12.67
C ARG A 108 -3.26 -4.14 -11.88
N GLY A 109 -2.28 -4.80 -11.25
CA GLY A 109 -2.49 -5.98 -10.42
C GLY A 109 -3.53 -5.78 -9.32
N ILE A 110 -3.70 -4.57 -8.79
CA ILE A 110 -4.70 -4.26 -7.73
C ILE A 110 -5.81 -3.31 -8.22
N GLY A 111 -5.82 -2.98 -9.52
CA GLY A 111 -6.77 -2.04 -10.12
C GLY A 111 -6.73 -0.67 -9.44
N ALA A 112 -5.52 -0.12 -9.24
CA ALA A 112 -5.30 1.18 -8.62
C ALA A 112 -4.43 2.07 -9.50
N ARG A 113 -4.66 3.38 -9.42
CA ARG A 113 -3.87 4.43 -10.06
C ARG A 113 -3.79 5.60 -9.08
N ILE A 114 -2.64 6.25 -8.99
CA ILE A 114 -2.42 7.39 -8.08
C ILE A 114 -1.37 8.35 -8.62
N ALA A 115 -1.58 9.65 -8.42
CA ALA A 115 -0.54 10.65 -8.62
C ALA A 115 0.49 10.51 -7.50
N ALA A 116 1.72 10.11 -7.83
CA ALA A 116 2.78 9.93 -6.85
C ALA A 116 3.14 11.24 -6.13
N ASN A 117 2.86 12.38 -6.78
CA ASN A 117 3.10 13.72 -6.27
C ASN A 117 1.76 14.47 -6.34
N GLY A 118 1.25 14.93 -5.19
CA GLY A 118 0.06 15.78 -5.15
C GLY A 118 -1.29 15.06 -5.11
N ALA A 119 -1.32 13.73 -4.91
CA ALA A 119 -2.57 13.06 -4.58
C ALA A 119 -3.15 13.61 -3.26
N GLY A 120 -4.46 13.89 -3.24
CA GLY A 120 -5.16 14.27 -2.02
C GLY A 120 -5.33 13.09 -1.07
N VAL A 121 -5.70 13.39 0.19
CA VAL A 121 -5.93 12.38 1.24
C VAL A 121 -6.89 11.28 0.79
N ARG A 122 -7.97 11.64 0.07
CA ARG A 122 -8.98 10.69 -0.41
C ARG A 122 -8.44 9.73 -1.47
N ASP A 123 -7.60 10.21 -2.38
CA ASP A 123 -7.00 9.38 -3.44
C ASP A 123 -5.97 8.43 -2.85
N ALA A 124 -5.17 8.94 -1.91
CA ALA A 124 -4.21 8.15 -1.14
C ALA A 124 -4.91 7.06 -0.30
N GLU A 125 -6.03 7.39 0.37
CA GLU A 125 -6.87 6.42 1.05
C GLU A 125 -7.42 5.37 0.07
N HIS A 126 -7.95 5.80 -1.08
CA HIS A 126 -8.48 4.86 -2.06
C HIS A 126 -7.41 3.89 -2.55
N PHE A 127 -6.22 4.40 -2.87
CA PHE A 127 -5.07 3.59 -3.26
C PHE A 127 -4.70 2.59 -2.16
N LEU A 128 -4.57 3.04 -0.91
CA LEU A 128 -4.22 2.16 0.21
C LEU A 128 -5.29 1.06 0.43
N ARG A 129 -6.59 1.37 0.27
CA ARG A 129 -7.66 0.37 0.33
C ARG A 129 -7.51 -0.69 -0.77
N ARG A 130 -7.03 -0.32 -1.97
CA ARG A 130 -6.74 -1.27 -3.05
C ARG A 130 -5.51 -2.13 -2.73
N VAL A 131 -4.46 -1.53 -2.15
CA VAL A 131 -3.27 -2.25 -1.68
C VAL A 131 -3.66 -3.31 -0.64
N VAL A 132 -4.45 -2.92 0.37
CA VAL A 132 -4.96 -3.84 1.40
C VAL A 132 -5.74 -4.99 0.75
N ARG A 133 -6.66 -4.71 -0.18
CA ARG A 133 -7.37 -5.78 -0.91
C ARG A 133 -6.43 -6.70 -1.69
N GLY A 134 -5.41 -6.14 -2.33
CA GLY A 134 -4.40 -6.90 -3.07
C GLY A 134 -3.59 -7.84 -2.19
N ALA A 135 -3.13 -7.34 -1.04
CA ALA A 135 -2.34 -8.09 -0.08
C ALA A 135 -3.10 -9.29 0.54
N TRP A 136 -4.44 -9.22 0.57
CA TRP A 136 -5.29 -10.27 1.11
C TRP A 136 -5.63 -11.41 0.14
N ARG A 137 -5.16 -11.36 -1.12
CA ARG A 137 -5.48 -12.38 -2.12
C ARG A 137 -4.91 -13.77 -1.81
N SER A 138 -3.78 -13.81 -1.12
CA SER A 138 -3.06 -15.04 -0.72
C SER A 138 -3.28 -15.40 0.75
N VAL A 139 -4.00 -14.58 1.52
CA VAL A 139 -4.27 -14.83 2.93
C VAL A 139 -5.40 -15.85 3.04
N ALA A 140 -5.14 -16.97 3.73
CA ALA A 140 -6.12 -18.04 3.89
C ALA A 140 -7.44 -17.51 4.49
N ALA A 141 -8.57 -18.00 3.96
CA ALA A 141 -9.91 -17.68 4.41
C ALA A 141 -10.17 -18.19 5.84
#